data_AF-A0A0N7GTA1-F1
#
_entry.id   AF-A0A0N7GTA1-F1
#
_cell.length_a   1.000
_cell.length_b   1.000
_cell.length_c   1.000
_cell.angle_alpha   90.00
_cell.angle_beta   90.00
_cell.angle_gamma   90.00
#
_symmetry.space_group_name_H-M   'P 1'
#
loop_
_entity.id
_entity.type
_entity.pdbx_description
1 polymer ?
#
loop_
_entity_poly.entity_id
_entity_poly.type
_entity_poly.pdbx_seq_one_letter_code
_entity_poly.pdbx_strand_id
1 'polypeptide(L)'
;MLTSETAYRIAVAYKEIESGEQLLTDVKAAMEKVAAVDIRDAFGRPVRRIEMGIPSGDNSRRLLHVEYDLAVPVIEAHIAQMRARLKALNEIARAEVGGGEAGE
;
A
#
# COMPACT_ATOMS: atom_id res chain seq x y z
N MET A 1 23.51 12.82 -13.16
CA MET A 1 22.52 12.22 -14.09
C MET A 1 21.80 11.12 -13.33
N LEU A 2 20.47 11.04 -13.39
CA LEU A 2 19.70 10.04 -12.62
C LEU A 2 19.62 8.72 -13.38
N THR A 3 19.85 7.60 -12.71
CA THR A 3 19.82 6.29 -13.36
C THR A 3 18.38 5.85 -13.66
N SER A 4 18.17 5.12 -14.76
CA SER A 4 16.84 4.62 -15.14
C SER A 4 16.24 3.68 -14.09
N GLU A 5 17.09 2.91 -13.40
CA GLU A 5 16.68 2.04 -12.30
C GLU A 5 16.15 2.85 -11.11
N THR A 6 16.86 3.89 -10.68
CA THR A 6 16.43 4.75 -9.57
C THR A 6 15.12 5.46 -9.92
N ALA A 7 14.97 5.97 -11.15
CA ALA A 7 13.72 6.57 -11.62
C ALA A 7 12.54 5.58 -11.56
N TYR A 8 12.74 4.36 -12.07
CA TYR A 8 11.70 3.32 -12.06
C TYR A 8 11.28 2.95 -10.64
N ARG A 9 12.25 2.75 -9.73
CA ARG A 9 11.97 2.39 -8.33
C ARG A 9 11.20 3.48 -7.58
N ILE A 10 11.50 4.75 -7.87
CA ILE A 10 10.74 5.88 -7.32
C ILE A 10 9.30 5.86 -7.85
N ALA A 11 9.12 5.68 -9.16
CA ALA A 11 7.80 5.63 -9.78
C ALA A 11 6.93 4.48 -9.22
N VAL A 12 7.52 3.30 -9.03
CA VAL A 12 6.83 2.15 -8.42
C VAL A 12 6.43 2.47 -6.97
N ALA A 13 7.32 3.03 -6.17
CA ALA A 13 7.02 3.38 -4.78
C ALA A 13 5.87 4.39 -4.66
N TYR A 14 5.80 5.38 -5.56
CA TYR A 14 4.65 6.31 -5.62
C TYR A 14 3.34 5.60 -5.95
N LYS A 15 3.35 4.72 -6.96
CA LYS A 15 2.14 3.99 -7.37
C LYS A 15 1.62 3.04 -6.29
N GLU A 16 2.51 2.40 -5.55
CA GLU A 16 2.17 1.54 -4.42
C GLU A 16 1.55 2.34 -3.26
N ILE A 17 2.06 3.54 -2.97
CA ILE A 17 1.47 4.44 -1.97
C ILE A 17 0.06 4.86 -2.39
N GLU A 18 -0.12 5.32 -3.63
CA GLU A 18 -1.41 5.73 -4.16
C GLU A 18 -2.44 4.60 -4.09
N SER A 19 -2.04 3.40 -4.53
CA SER A 19 -2.90 2.20 -4.49
C SER A 19 -3.25 1.81 -3.05
N GLY A 20 -2.30 1.91 -2.12
CA GLY A 20 -2.52 1.64 -0.69
C GLY A 20 -3.47 2.66 -0.04
N GLU A 21 -3.33 3.94 -0.35
CA GLU A 21 -4.20 5.01 0.15
C GLU A 21 -5.64 4.89 -0.37
N GLN A 22 -5.79 4.54 -1.64
CA GLN A 22 -7.09 4.26 -2.23
C GLN A 22 -7.75 3.05 -1.56
N LEU A 23 -7.00 1.95 -1.39
CA LEU A 23 -7.49 0.77 -0.69
C LEU A 23 -7.89 1.08 0.76
N LEU A 24 -7.11 1.87 1.49
CA LEU A 24 -7.44 2.27 2.86
C LEU A 24 -8.77 3.06 2.92
N THR A 25 -8.99 3.94 1.95
CA THR A 25 -10.22 4.73 1.83
C THR A 25 -11.42 3.82 1.57
N ASP A 26 -11.30 2.90 0.62
CA ASP A 26 -12.36 1.95 0.28
C ASP A 26 -12.71 1.04 1.46
N VAL A 27 -11.69 0.57 2.19
CA VAL A 27 -11.85 -0.25 3.39
C VAL A 27 -12.59 0.52 4.49
N LYS A 28 -12.21 1.77 4.76
CA LYS A 28 -12.89 2.62 5.76
C LYS A 28 -14.34 2.90 5.37
N ALA A 29 -14.60 3.23 4.10
CA ALA A 29 -15.95 3.43 3.59
C ALA A 29 -16.80 2.15 3.68
N ALA A 30 -16.20 0.98 3.45
CA ALA A 30 -16.89 -0.30 3.61
C ALA A 30 -17.18 -0.60 5.09
N MET A 31 -16.27 -0.28 6.02
CA MET A 31 -16.51 -0.40 7.46
C MET A 31 -17.71 0.46 7.91
N GLU A 32 -17.80 1.70 7.44
CA GLU A 32 -18.94 2.58 7.75
C GLU A 32 -20.26 2.02 7.23
N LYS A 33 -20.26 1.45 6.01
CA LYS A 33 -21.45 0.79 5.44
C LYS A 33 -21.86 -0.46 6.23
N VAL A 34 -20.90 -1.29 6.65
CA VAL A 34 -21.17 -2.47 7.48
C VAL A 34 -21.59 -2.09 8.89
N ALA A 35 -21.09 -0.99 9.46
CA ALA A 35 -21.59 -0.48 10.73
C ALA A 35 -23.05 -0.01 10.64
N ALA A 36 -23.48 0.47 9.47
CA ALA A 36 -24.85 0.91 9.22
C ALA A 36 -25.85 -0.24 8.97
N VAL A 37 -25.37 -1.43 8.58
CA VAL A 37 -26.23 -2.61 8.33
C VAL A 37 -25.82 -3.73 9.29
N ASP A 38 -26.63 -4.00 10.31
CA ASP A 38 -26.42 -5.09 11.29
C ASP A 38 -26.64 -6.47 10.64
N ILE A 39 -25.76 -6.84 9.70
CA ILE A 39 -25.75 -8.15 9.04
C ILE A 39 -25.04 -9.13 9.96
N ARG A 40 -25.83 -10.07 10.49
CA ARG A 40 -25.36 -11.13 11.38
C ARG A 40 -25.28 -12.46 10.63
N ASP A 41 -24.27 -13.27 10.94
CA ASP A 41 -24.18 -14.64 10.48
C ASP A 41 -25.25 -15.54 11.14
N ALA A 42 -25.31 -16.81 10.73
CA ALA A 42 -26.24 -17.80 11.29
C ALA A 42 -26.09 -18.02 12.81
N PHE A 43 -25.00 -17.53 13.41
CA PHE A 43 -24.70 -17.58 14.84
C PHE A 43 -24.87 -16.22 15.55
N GLY A 44 -25.40 -15.21 14.84
CA GLY A 44 -25.66 -13.89 15.40
C GLY A 44 -24.43 -12.97 15.49
N ARG A 45 -23.29 -13.34 14.88
CA ARG A 45 -22.07 -12.50 14.89
C ARG A 45 -22.06 -11.54 13.70
N PRO A 46 -21.61 -10.29 13.88
CA PRO A 46 -21.54 -9.32 12.78
C PRO A 46 -20.55 -9.79 11.71
N VAL A 47 -20.94 -9.76 10.44
CA VAL A 47 -20.10 -10.16 9.30
C VAL A 47 -19.24 -8.96 8.86
N ARG A 48 -18.00 -8.89 9.36
CA ARG A 48 -17.06 -7.78 9.16
C ARG A 48 -15.81 -8.20 8.35
N ARG A 49 -16.02 -8.85 7.20
CA ARG A 49 -14.94 -9.47 6.42
C ARG A 49 -14.72 -8.81 5.06
N ILE A 50 -13.46 -8.65 4.67
CA ILE A 50 -13.03 -8.27 3.32
C ILE A 50 -12.00 -9.23 2.74
N GLU A 51 -11.83 -9.17 1.43
CA GLU A 51 -10.74 -9.83 0.72
C GLU A 51 -9.55 -8.87 0.60
N MET A 52 -8.38 -9.29 1.09
CA MET A 52 -7.13 -8.53 0.94
C MET A 52 -6.31 -9.13 -0.19
N GLY A 53 -6.16 -8.36 -1.28
CA GLY A 53 -5.30 -8.71 -2.41
C GLY A 53 -3.92 -8.07 -2.26
N ILE A 54 -2.86 -8.88 -2.34
CA ILE A 54 -1.48 -8.39 -2.46
C ILE A 54 -1.17 -8.25 -3.96
N PRO A 55 -0.86 -7.05 -4.47
CA PRO A 55 -0.53 -6.87 -5.88
C PRO A 55 0.88 -7.41 -6.17
N SER A 56 0.99 -8.59 -6.80
CA SER A 56 2.21 -9.06 -7.50
C SER A 56 1.90 -10.30 -8.36
N GLY A 57 2.51 -10.39 -9.55
CA GLY A 57 2.15 -11.29 -10.67
C GLY A 57 2.21 -12.81 -10.42
N ASP A 58 1.65 -13.55 -11.39
CA ASP A 58 1.47 -15.02 -11.64
C ASP A 58 1.21 -16.02 -10.49
N ASN A 59 1.51 -15.68 -9.24
CA ASN A 59 1.21 -16.49 -8.06
C ASN A 59 0.67 -15.61 -6.92
N SER A 60 -0.33 -14.80 -7.23
CA SER A 60 -1.04 -13.95 -6.27
C SER A 60 -1.67 -14.81 -5.17
N ARG A 61 -1.10 -14.78 -3.97
CA ARG A 61 -1.71 -15.35 -2.77
C ARG A 61 -2.58 -14.26 -2.14
N ARG A 62 -3.89 -14.51 -2.05
CA ARG A 62 -4.86 -13.60 -1.42
C ARG A 62 -5.19 -14.12 -0.03
N LEU A 63 -5.33 -13.21 0.93
CA LEU A 63 -5.91 -13.54 2.21
C LEU A 63 -7.41 -13.28 2.11
N LEU A 64 -8.19 -14.35 2.17
CA LEU A 64 -9.65 -14.28 2.15
C LEU A 64 -10.16 -14.10 3.58
N HIS A 65 -11.27 -13.39 3.72
CA HIS A 65 -11.97 -13.22 5.00
C HIS A 65 -11.15 -12.54 6.10
N VAL A 66 -10.33 -11.55 5.71
CA VAL A 66 -9.60 -10.73 6.68
C VAL A 66 -10.59 -9.79 7.35
N GLU A 67 -10.59 -9.80 8.69
CA GLU A 67 -11.39 -8.87 9.48
C GLU A 67 -10.87 -7.44 9.27
N TYR A 68 -11.79 -6.47 9.12
CA TYR A 68 -11.43 -5.07 8.84
C TYR A 68 -10.40 -4.48 9.82
N ASP A 69 -10.53 -4.82 11.10
CA ASP A 69 -9.65 -4.34 12.18
C ASP A 69 -8.19 -4.78 12.01
N LEU A 70 -7.95 -5.89 11.30
CA LEU A 70 -6.61 -6.36 10.96
C LEU A 70 -6.11 -5.77 9.63
N ALA A 71 -7.01 -5.50 8.70
CA ALA A 71 -6.64 -5.00 7.39
C ALA A 71 -6.12 -3.55 7.44
N VAL A 72 -6.77 -2.68 8.21
CA VAL A 72 -6.40 -1.27 8.35
C VAL A 72 -4.94 -1.07 8.79
N PRO A 73 -4.47 -1.62 9.92
CA PRO A 73 -3.10 -1.39 10.37
C PRO A 73 -2.05 -1.99 9.43
N VAL A 74 -2.38 -3.07 8.70
CA VAL A 74 -1.48 -3.67 7.71
C VAL A 74 -1.30 -2.75 6.51
N ILE A 75 -2.40 -2.18 5.99
CA ILE A 75 -2.35 -1.23 4.88
C ILE A 75 -1.58 0.03 5.30
N GLU A 76 -1.86 0.56 6.49
CA GLU A 76 -1.15 1.73 7.03
C GLU A 76 0.36 1.47 7.21
N ALA A 77 0.73 0.31 7.75
CA ALA A 77 2.14 -0.08 7.89
C ALA A 77 2.84 -0.22 6.53
N HIS A 78 2.16 -0.78 5.53
CA HIS A 78 2.70 -0.89 4.18
C HIS A 78 2.92 0.48 3.53
N ILE A 79 1.95 1.40 3.63
CA ILE A 79 2.10 2.78 3.15
C ILE A 79 3.29 3.47 3.85
N ALA A 80 3.41 3.33 5.17
CA ALA A 80 4.52 3.89 5.92
C ALA A 80 5.88 3.33 5.46
N GLN A 81 5.95 2.03 5.20
CA GLN A 81 7.14 1.38 4.66
C GLN A 81 7.50 1.91 3.26
N MET A 82 6.52 2.06 2.37
CA MET A 82 6.77 2.59 1.02
C MET A 82 7.20 4.05 1.04
N ARG A 83 6.62 4.88 1.92
CA ARG A 83 7.06 6.26 2.14
C ARG A 83 8.50 6.33 2.65
N ALA A 84 8.88 5.45 3.59
CA ALA A 84 10.26 5.37 4.06
C ALA A 84 11.24 4.96 2.92
N ARG A 85 10.83 3.99 2.10
CA ARG A 85 11.60 3.55 0.93
C ARG A 85 11.77 4.67 -0.09
N LEU A 86 10.72 5.44 -0.35
CA LEU A 86 10.73 6.59 -1.25
C LEU A 86 11.68 7.68 -0.76
N LYS A 87 11.72 7.95 0.55
CA LYS A 87 12.69 8.88 1.14
C LYS A 87 14.13 8.42 0.90
N ALA A 88 14.43 7.14 1.14
CA ALA A 88 15.76 6.59 0.89
C ALA A 88 16.15 6.63 -0.60
N LEU A 89 15.22 6.34 -1.50
CA LEU A 89 15.45 6.44 -2.95
C LEU A 89 15.68 7.88 -3.40
N ASN A 90 15.00 8.86 -2.80
CA ASN A 90 15.24 10.27 -3.08
C ASN A 90 16.62 10.74 -2.62
N GLU A 91 17.15 10.19 -1.52
CA GLU A 91 18.52 10.47 -1.08
C GLU A 91 19.56 9.92 -2.07
N ILE A 92 19.34 8.71 -2.59
CA ILE A 92 20.17 8.12 -3.65
C ILE A 92 20.09 8.95 -4.94
N ALA A 93 18.89 9.28 -5.38
CA ALA A 93 18.65 10.15 -6.53
C ALA A 93 19.39 11.49 -6.41
N ARG A 94 19.36 12.11 -5.23
CA ARG A 94 20.06 13.37 -4.97
C ARG A 94 21.58 13.19 -5.08
N ALA A 95 22.13 12.09 -4.60
CA ALA A 95 23.55 11.77 -4.74
C ALA A 95 23.93 11.54 -6.22
N GLU A 96 23.10 10.88 -7.01
CA GLU A 96 23.32 10.65 -8.46
C GLU A 96 23.23 11.96 -9.28
N VAL A 97 22.40 12.91 -8.85
CA VAL A 97 22.30 14.22 -9.49
C VAL A 97 23.49 15.11 -9.10
N GLY A 98 23.89 15.13 -7.83
CA GLY A 98 25.01 15.94 -7.33
C GLY A 98 26.41 15.40 -7.66
N GLY A 99 26.56 14.08 -7.83
CA GLY A 99 27.82 13.45 -8.24
C GLY A 99 28.17 13.64 -9.72
N GLY A 100 27.30 14.29 -10.50
CA GLY A 100 27.51 14.59 -11.92
C GLY A 100 28.29 15.88 -12.21
N GLU A 101 28.75 16.62 -11.20
CA GLU A 101 29.53 17.86 -11.37
C GLU A 101 31.05 17.68 -11.16
N ALA A 102 31.55 16.45 -11.08
CA ALA A 102 32.99 16.16 -10.96
C ALA A 102 33.47 15.26 -12.10
N GLY A 103 33.56 15.82 -13.31
CA GLY A 103 34.30 15.21 -14.41
C GLY A 103 33.60 15.25 -15.76
N GLU A 104 33.57 16.43 -16.38
CA GLU A 104 33.94 16.60 -17.80
C GLU A 104 34.43 18.03 -18.02
#